data_AF-A0ABD1SCK4-F1
#
_entry.id   AF-A0ABD1SCK4-F1
#
_cell.length_a   1.000
_cell.length_b   1.000
_cell.length_c   1.000
_cell.angle_alpha   90.00
_cell.angle_beta   90.00
_cell.angle_gamma   90.00
#
_symmetry.space_group_name_H-M   'P 1'
#
loop_
_entity.id
_entity.type
_entity.pdbx_description
1 polymer ?
#
loop_
_entity_poly.entity_id
_entity_poly.type
_entity_poly.pdbx_seq_one_letter_code
_entity_poly.pdbx_strand_id
1 'polypeptide(L)'
;MVSADDFFFLGLNMPGNTSNAQGSKVTLVNVNQLPGLNTLGISLVCIDYAPYGLYPQHTHPQATEVLVVVEGTLFVRFVTSNPADLNVKNKLFTKTLYPGDVFVFPQCWEN
;
A
#
# COMPACT_ATOMS: atom_id res chain seq x y z
N MET A 1 -14.17 -23.63 -16.42
CA MET A 1 -15.33 -22.71 -16.36
C MET A 1 -15.06 -21.76 -15.21
N VAL A 2 -15.37 -20.47 -15.34
CA VAL A 2 -15.17 -19.46 -14.29
C VAL A 2 -16.29 -19.57 -13.25
N SER A 3 -15.96 -19.29 -11.98
CA SER A 3 -16.85 -19.37 -10.82
C SER A 3 -16.65 -18.19 -9.86
N ALA A 4 -17.47 -18.10 -8.80
CA ALA A 4 -17.32 -17.07 -7.76
C ALA A 4 -15.95 -17.13 -7.05
N ASP A 5 -15.36 -18.32 -6.94
CA ASP A 5 -14.08 -18.53 -6.27
C ASP A 5 -12.91 -17.87 -7.03
N ASP A 6 -13.04 -17.66 -8.34
CA ASP A 6 -12.04 -16.95 -9.15
C ASP A 6 -11.98 -15.44 -8.82
N PHE A 7 -13.01 -14.91 -8.15
CA PHE A 7 -13.17 -13.51 -7.74
C PHE A 7 -13.17 -13.33 -6.21
N PHE A 8 -12.81 -14.35 -5.45
CA PHE A 8 -12.80 -14.33 -4.00
C PHE A 8 -11.40 -14.56 -3.41
N PHE A 9 -11.03 -13.75 -2.42
CA PHE A 9 -9.81 -13.95 -1.63
C PHE A 9 -10.14 -13.85 -0.14
N LEU A 10 -9.76 -14.87 0.63
CA LEU A 10 -10.00 -14.94 2.07
C LEU A 10 -8.74 -14.63 2.89
N GLY A 11 -8.93 -14.23 4.15
CA GLY A 11 -7.86 -14.21 5.16
C GLY A 11 -7.18 -12.87 5.40
N LEU A 12 -7.60 -11.78 4.75
CA LEU A 12 -7.10 -10.43 5.06
C LEU A 12 -7.47 -9.94 6.47
N ASN A 13 -8.45 -10.58 7.10
CA ASN A 13 -8.82 -10.34 8.50
C ASN A 13 -7.91 -11.06 9.51
N MET A 14 -7.00 -11.92 9.05
CA MET A 14 -6.06 -12.65 9.91
C MET A 14 -4.74 -11.88 9.94
N PRO A 15 -4.27 -11.44 11.13
CA PRO A 15 -3.02 -10.69 11.23
C PRO A 15 -1.83 -11.50 10.73
N GLY A 16 -1.01 -10.88 9.89
CA GLY A 16 0.25 -11.44 9.44
C GLY A 16 1.32 -11.50 10.54
N ASN A 17 2.32 -12.38 10.37
CA ASN A 17 3.43 -12.48 11.31
C ASN A 17 4.39 -11.28 11.19
N THR A 18 4.34 -10.38 12.18
CA THR A 18 5.17 -9.18 12.28
C THR A 18 6.44 -9.39 13.13
N SER A 19 6.73 -10.61 13.59
CA SER A 19 7.98 -10.95 14.28
C SER A 19 9.15 -11.09 13.30
N ASN A 20 9.48 -9.98 12.64
CA ASN A 20 10.56 -9.86 11.67
C ASN A 20 11.27 -8.51 11.84
N ALA A 21 12.39 -8.31 11.14
CA ALA A 21 13.24 -7.13 11.31
C ALA A 21 12.54 -5.79 10.97
N GLN A 22 11.51 -5.82 10.12
CA GLN A 22 10.74 -4.63 9.75
C GLN A 22 9.60 -4.36 10.73
N GLY A 23 9.18 -5.35 11.52
CA GLY A 23 7.99 -5.23 12.37
C GLY A 23 6.70 -5.06 11.57
N SER A 24 6.69 -5.43 10.29
CA SER A 24 5.52 -5.31 9.42
C SER A 24 5.34 -6.54 8.54
N LYS A 25 4.12 -6.80 8.10
CA LYS A 25 3.81 -7.90 7.19
C LYS A 25 2.87 -7.42 6.11
N VAL A 26 3.33 -7.57 4.87
CA VAL A 26 2.54 -7.33 3.66
C VAL A 26 1.88 -8.62 3.20
N THR A 27 0.56 -8.55 3.00
CA THR A 27 -0.25 -9.59 2.37
C THR A 27 -0.80 -9.04 1.05
N LEU A 28 -0.23 -9.53 -0.07
CA LEU A 28 -0.56 -9.07 -1.41
C LEU A 28 -1.80 -9.78 -1.96
N VAL A 29 -2.66 -9.04 -2.64
CA VAL A 29 -3.79 -9.53 -3.44
C VAL A 29 -3.72 -8.89 -4.81
N ASN A 30 -2.82 -9.41 -5.65
CA ASN A 30 -2.73 -9.07 -7.06
C ASN A 30 -3.25 -10.23 -7.93
N VAL A 31 -3.15 -10.11 -9.26
CA VAL A 31 -3.65 -11.11 -10.20
C VAL A 31 -3.11 -12.53 -9.96
N ASN A 32 -1.95 -12.69 -9.33
CA ASN A 32 -1.39 -14.00 -8.99
C ASN A 32 -2.09 -14.66 -7.79
N GLN A 33 -2.70 -13.87 -6.90
CA GLN A 33 -3.49 -14.36 -5.76
C GLN A 33 -4.99 -14.38 -6.04
N LEU A 34 -5.48 -13.44 -6.87
CA LEU A 34 -6.88 -13.29 -7.21
C LEU A 34 -7.02 -13.13 -8.73
N PRO A 35 -7.13 -14.24 -9.49
CA PRO A 35 -7.12 -14.23 -10.96
C PRO A 35 -8.21 -13.34 -11.58
N GLY A 36 -9.37 -13.21 -10.91
CA GLY A 36 -10.46 -12.32 -11.30
C GLY A 36 -10.09 -10.83 -11.38
N LEU A 37 -8.93 -10.41 -10.84
CA LEU A 37 -8.41 -9.06 -11.01
C LEU A 37 -7.82 -8.80 -12.40
N ASN A 38 -7.56 -9.84 -13.19
CA ASN A 38 -6.96 -9.69 -14.50
C ASN A 38 -7.78 -8.71 -15.36
N THR A 39 -7.10 -7.77 -16.03
CA THR A 39 -7.69 -6.70 -16.86
C THR A 39 -8.51 -5.62 -16.14
N LEU A 40 -8.75 -5.71 -14.81
CA LEU A 40 -9.57 -4.73 -14.08
C LEU A 40 -8.81 -3.48 -13.60
N GLY A 41 -7.47 -3.48 -13.71
CA GLY A 41 -6.65 -2.31 -13.39
C GLY A 41 -6.52 -1.99 -11.89
N ILE A 42 -6.88 -2.94 -11.02
CA ILE A 42 -6.79 -2.78 -9.56
C ILE A 42 -6.06 -3.98 -8.91
N SER A 43 -5.47 -3.71 -7.75
CA SER A 43 -4.94 -4.71 -6.84
C SER A 43 -5.13 -4.23 -5.41
N LEU A 44 -4.97 -5.12 -4.43
CA LEU A 44 -5.12 -4.80 -3.03
C LEU A 44 -3.92 -5.32 -2.23
N VAL A 45 -3.64 -4.66 -1.12
CA VAL A 45 -2.69 -5.11 -0.12
C VAL A 45 -3.28 -4.86 1.26
N CYS A 46 -3.03 -5.79 2.19
CA CYS A 46 -3.22 -5.57 3.62
C CYS A 46 -1.85 -5.54 4.28
N ILE A 47 -1.62 -4.57 5.16
CA ILE A 47 -0.33 -4.41 5.85
C ILE A 47 -0.60 -4.39 7.35
N ASP A 48 -0.02 -5.37 8.04
CA ASP A 48 -0.01 -5.43 9.50
C ASP A 48 1.28 -4.82 10.03
N TYR A 49 1.18 -4.05 11.12
CA TYR A 49 2.31 -3.44 11.81
C TYR A 49 2.33 -3.85 13.28
N ALA A 50 3.48 -4.31 13.77
CA ALA A 50 3.80 -4.30 15.19
C ALA A 50 4.02 -2.84 15.66
N PRO A 51 3.98 -2.55 16.97
CA PRO A 51 4.40 -1.25 17.49
C PRO A 51 5.79 -0.85 16.97
N TYR A 52 5.90 0.35 16.41
CA TYR A 52 7.11 0.88 15.76
C TYR A 52 7.58 0.13 14.51
N GLY A 53 6.77 -0.79 13.99
CA GLY A 53 6.99 -1.44 12.72
C GLY A 53 7.02 -0.43 11.57
N LEU A 54 7.82 -0.72 10.57
CA LEU A 54 8.05 0.15 9.42
C LEU A 54 7.73 -0.59 8.13
N TYR A 55 7.19 0.17 7.18
CA TYR A 55 7.20 -0.26 5.78
C TYR A 55 8.29 0.57 5.07
N PRO A 56 9.34 -0.07 4.54
CA PRO A 56 10.46 0.64 3.93
C PRO A 56 10.02 1.59 2.83
N GLN A 57 10.81 2.63 2.59
CA GLN A 57 10.58 3.51 1.45
C GLN A 57 10.65 2.71 0.15
N HIS A 58 9.63 2.85 -0.68
CA HIS A 58 9.50 2.20 -1.98
C HIS A 58 8.65 3.08 -2.91
N THR A 59 8.50 2.66 -4.17
CA THR A 59 7.73 3.34 -5.21
C THR A 59 6.82 2.36 -5.92
N HIS A 60 5.76 2.89 -6.54
CA HIS A 60 4.90 2.15 -7.47
C HIS A 60 4.95 2.81 -8.85
N PRO A 61 5.72 2.25 -9.80
CA PRO A 61 5.90 2.84 -11.13
C PRO A 61 4.62 2.97 -11.96
N GLN A 62 3.62 2.12 -11.68
CA GLN A 62 2.44 1.91 -12.53
C GLN A 62 1.11 2.08 -11.79
N ALA A 63 1.13 2.52 -10.52
CA ALA A 63 -0.08 2.61 -9.71
C ALA A 63 -0.01 3.75 -8.70
N THR A 64 -1.18 4.34 -8.44
CA THR A 64 -1.44 5.17 -7.25
C THR A 64 -1.92 4.24 -6.13
N GLU A 65 -1.51 4.50 -4.89
CA GLU A 65 -2.02 3.77 -3.71
C GLU A 65 -3.02 4.63 -2.95
N VAL A 66 -4.15 4.03 -2.59
CA VAL A 66 -5.11 4.59 -1.63
C VAL A 66 -5.06 3.72 -0.38
N LEU A 67 -4.58 4.30 0.72
CA LEU A 67 -4.44 3.63 2.00
C LEU A 67 -5.59 4.04 2.93
N VAL A 68 -6.19 3.07 3.59
CA VAL A 68 -7.15 3.28 4.69
C VAL A 68 -6.64 2.59 5.94
N VAL A 69 -6.71 3.28 7.08
CA VAL A 69 -6.38 2.66 8.38
C VAL A 69 -7.61 1.94 8.91
N VAL A 70 -7.50 0.63 9.09
CA VAL A 70 -8.59 -0.19 9.66
C VAL A 70 -8.53 -0.22 11.19
N GLU A 71 -7.32 -0.29 11.74
CA GLU A 71 -7.08 -0.35 13.20
C GLU A 71 -5.76 0.35 13.55
N GLY A 72 -5.65 0.85 14.78
CA GLY A 72 -4.41 1.41 15.33
C GLY A 72 -4.15 2.86 14.91
N THR A 73 -2.88 3.23 14.83
CA THR A 73 -2.45 4.58 14.44
C THR A 73 -1.21 4.45 13.56
N LEU A 74 -1.21 5.12 12.41
CA LEU A 74 -0.15 4.98 11.41
C LEU A 74 0.42 6.36 11.03
N PHE A 75 1.74 6.50 11.12
CA PHE A 75 2.43 7.67 10.57
C PHE A 75 2.86 7.39 9.13
N VAL A 76 2.31 8.13 8.18
CA VAL A 76 2.60 7.99 6.75
C VAL A 76 3.41 9.16 6.22
N ARG A 77 4.18 8.89 5.16
CA ARG A 77 4.93 9.93 4.44
C ARG A 77 5.18 9.56 3.00
N PHE A 78 5.24 10.57 2.13
CA PHE A 78 5.83 10.45 0.79
C PHE A 78 6.60 11.70 0.43
N VAL A 79 7.52 11.57 -0.52
CA VAL A 79 8.32 12.66 -1.04
C VAL A 79 8.02 12.83 -2.52
N THR A 80 7.87 14.06 -2.99
CA THR A 80 7.75 14.31 -4.43
C THR A 80 9.08 14.02 -5.11
N SER A 81 9.03 13.49 -6.33
CA SER A 81 10.18 13.29 -7.20
C SER A 81 9.97 14.04 -8.51
N ASN A 82 11.06 14.26 -9.27
CA ASN A 82 11.06 14.79 -10.63
C ASN A 82 10.23 16.08 -10.82
N PRO A 83 10.56 17.18 -10.11
CA PRO A 83 9.87 18.44 -10.32
C PRO A 83 10.12 18.96 -11.75
N ALA A 84 9.08 19.51 -12.38
CA ALA A 84 9.17 20.09 -13.72
C ALA A 84 10.13 21.30 -13.78
N ASP A 85 10.23 22.04 -12.67
CA ASP A 85 11.24 23.07 -12.47
C ASP A 85 12.39 22.49 -11.63
N LEU A 86 13.57 22.42 -12.24
CA LEU A 86 14.79 21.89 -11.60
C LEU A 86 15.26 22.72 -10.39
N ASN A 87 14.72 23.93 -10.18
CA ASN A 87 15.00 24.75 -9.00
C ASN A 87 14.11 24.40 -7.80
N VAL A 88 13.05 23.61 -8.01
CA VAL A 88 12.16 23.15 -6.95
C VAL A 88 12.77 21.92 -6.29
N LYS A 89 12.88 21.93 -4.97
CA LYS A 89 13.33 20.77 -4.19
C LYS A 89 12.18 19.79 -3.98
N ASN A 90 12.54 18.52 -3.85
CA ASN A 90 11.62 17.47 -3.41
C ASN A 90 10.96 17.86 -2.08
N LYS A 91 9.63 17.73 -2.01
CA LYS A 91 8.82 18.09 -0.85
C LYS A 91 8.34 16.85 -0.12
N LEU A 92 8.54 16.83 1.20
CA LEU A 92 8.03 15.79 2.09
C LEU A 92 6.61 16.12 2.54
N PHE A 93 5.71 15.16 2.41
CA PHE A 93 4.35 15.18 2.95
C PHE A 93 4.25 14.12 4.04
N THR A 94 3.63 14.46 5.18
CA THR A 94 3.48 13.54 6.31
C THR A 94 2.12 13.71 6.97
N LYS A 95 1.62 12.65 7.59
CA LYS A 95 0.39 12.67 8.39
C LYS A 95 0.37 11.51 9.39
N THR A 96 -0.19 11.74 10.57
CA THR A 96 -0.63 10.66 11.46
C THR A 96 -2.09 10.35 11.18
N LEU A 97 -2.38 9.10 10.88
CA LEU A 97 -3.70 8.58 10.53
C LEU A 97 -4.28 7.74 11.67
N TYR A 98 -5.58 7.83 11.85
CA TYR A 98 -6.39 7.08 12.81
C TYR A 98 -7.37 6.15 12.07
N PRO A 99 -8.05 5.21 12.76
CA PRO A 99 -8.97 4.29 12.11
C PRO A 99 -10.07 5.04 11.35
N GLY A 100 -10.27 4.67 10.08
CA GLY A 100 -11.18 5.32 9.13
C GLY A 100 -10.55 6.43 8.29
N ASP A 101 -9.36 6.92 8.64
CA ASP A 101 -8.66 7.90 7.81
C ASP A 101 -8.14 7.29 6.50
N VAL A 102 -8.13 8.12 5.46
CA VAL A 102 -7.65 7.76 4.12
C VAL A 102 -6.48 8.66 3.73
N PHE A 103 -5.48 8.09 3.05
CA PHE A 103 -4.34 8.82 2.50
C PHE A 103 -3.97 8.30 1.11
N VAL A 104 -3.61 9.20 0.20
CA VAL A 104 -3.29 8.85 -1.19
C VAL A 104 -1.81 9.07 -1.46
N PHE A 105 -1.16 8.06 -2.05
CA PHE A 105 0.19 8.13 -2.57
C PHE A 105 0.16 8.18 -4.10
N PRO A 106 0.56 9.31 -4.71
CA PRO A 106 0.60 9.43 -6.17
C PRO A 106 1.53 8.41 -6.83
N GLN A 107 1.19 7.99 -8.05
CA GLN A 107 2.08 7.19 -8.91
C GLN A 107 3.44 7.90 -9.08
N CYS A 108 4.52 7.14 -8.91
CA CYS A 108 5.86 7.60 -9.23
C CYS A 108 6.19 7.17 -10.66
N TRP A 109 6.57 8.10 -11.54
CA TRP A 109 7.07 7.72 -12.87
C TRP A 109 8.58 7.52 -12.79
N GLU A 110 9.07 6.38 -13.29
CA GLU A 110 10.49 6.19 -13.59
C GLU A 110 10.68 6.53 -15.08
N ASN A 111 11.57 7.49 -15.37
CA ASN A 111 11.97 7.86 -16.72
C ASN A 111 13.13 6.97 -17.19
#